data_AF-Q2U4W3-F1
#
_entry.id   AF-Q2U4W3-F1
#
_cell.length_a   1.000
_cell.length_b   1.000
_cell.length_c   1.000
_cell.angle_alpha   90.00
_cell.angle_beta   90.00
_cell.angle_gamma   90.00
#
_symmetry.space_group_name_H-M   'P 1'
#
loop_
_entity.id
_entity.type
_entity.pdbx_description
1 polymer ?
#
loop_
_entity_poly.entity_id
_entity_poly.type
_entity_poly.pdbx_seq_one_letter_code
_entity_poly.pdbx_strand_id
1 'polypeptide(L)'
;MKRFCVLVNIAIRKQQRLSMDFFLETMTSVMYRLLQLKFETGSIGEAIRLGLLAFSSHIFLQWRDIQRPYIQFSASYKESLVSLKSLNGVSSDIVLWLLTVGRISVFGTSDDEWLKPWLRANSQLCTVHSWPAMRDVMESFLWIGALHDKPGKDLFESAMLQLSPQDNALWVGQIEYHRSSSYETK
;
A
#
# COMPACT_ATOMS: atom_id res chain seq x y z
N MET A 1 6.62 1.05 -14.04
CA MET A 1 6.58 0.12 -12.89
C MET A 1 5.77 -1.16 -13.15
N LYS A 2 4.51 -1.09 -13.61
CA LYS A 2 3.69 -2.32 -13.85
C LYS A 2 4.36 -3.36 -14.75
N ARG A 3 4.92 -2.94 -15.89
CA ARG A 3 5.70 -3.81 -16.78
C ARG A 3 6.88 -4.48 -16.07
N PHE A 4 7.58 -3.75 -15.19
CA PHE A 4 8.70 -4.30 -14.42
C PHE A 4 8.21 -5.41 -13.48
N CYS A 5 7.15 -5.18 -12.70
CA CYS A 5 6.59 -6.20 -11.81
C CYS A 5 6.18 -7.47 -12.57
N VAL A 6 5.51 -7.32 -13.71
CA VAL A 6 5.11 -8.44 -14.57
C VAL A 6 6.32 -9.22 -15.06
N LEU A 7 7.36 -8.54 -15.56
CA LEU A 7 8.58 -9.18 -16.05
C LEU A 7 9.35 -9.88 -14.93
N VAL A 8 9.45 -9.28 -13.74
CA VAL A 8 10.06 -9.92 -12.56
C VAL A 8 9.31 -11.19 -12.19
N ASN A 9 7.97 -11.13 -12.07
CA ASN A 9 7.17 -12.31 -11.76
C ASN A 9 7.34 -13.42 -12.80
N ILE A 10 7.40 -13.08 -14.10
CA ILE A 10 7.67 -14.05 -15.18
C ILE A 10 9.07 -14.66 -15.04
N ALA A 11 10.09 -13.82 -14.84
CA ALA A 11 11.47 -14.25 -14.72
C ALA A 11 11.65 -15.21 -13.55
N ILE A 12 11.07 -14.89 -12.38
CA ILE A 12 11.10 -15.76 -11.19
C ILE A 12 10.42 -17.09 -11.47
N ARG A 13 9.22 -17.10 -12.07
CA ARG A 13 8.53 -18.36 -12.43
C ARG A 13 9.35 -19.23 -13.39
N LYS A 14 10.06 -18.60 -14.32
CA LYS A 14 10.92 -19.28 -15.30
C LYS A 14 12.33 -19.55 -14.79
N GLN A 15 12.64 -19.20 -13.55
CA GLN A 15 14.00 -19.26 -12.97
C GLN A 15 15.06 -18.54 -13.83
N GLN A 16 14.65 -17.47 -14.51
CA GLN A 16 15.51 -16.63 -15.33
C GLN A 16 16.01 -15.43 -14.54
N ARG A 17 17.21 -14.97 -14.89
CA ARG A 17 17.76 -13.73 -14.34
C ARG A 17 17.19 -12.53 -15.09
N LEU A 18 16.84 -11.49 -14.34
CA LEU A 18 16.56 -10.19 -14.92
C LEU A 18 17.88 -9.52 -15.33
N SER A 19 17.88 -8.80 -16.46
CA SER A 19 19.04 -8.00 -16.84
C SER A 19 19.30 -6.91 -15.80
N MET A 20 20.57 -6.76 -15.39
CA MET A 20 20.99 -5.73 -14.44
C MET A 20 20.78 -4.32 -15.01
N ASP A 21 21.03 -4.14 -16.32
CA ASP A 21 20.84 -2.85 -16.99
C ASP A 21 19.37 -2.45 -16.95
N PHE A 22 18.47 -3.39 -17.30
CA PHE A 22 17.03 -3.15 -17.23
C PHE A 22 16.56 -2.80 -15.80
N PHE A 23 17.14 -3.46 -14.79
CA PHE A 23 16.85 -3.18 -13.38
C PHE A 23 17.28 -1.76 -12.99
N LEU A 24 18.53 -1.38 -13.28
CA LEU A 24 19.09 -0.07 -12.92
C LEU A 24 18.44 1.07 -13.69
N GLU A 25 18.15 0.89 -14.97
CA GLU A 25 17.42 1.87 -15.79
C GLU A 25 16.01 2.09 -15.24
N THR A 26 15.30 1.00 -14.92
CA THR A 26 13.95 1.09 -14.34
C THR A 26 14.01 1.79 -12.98
N MET A 27 14.94 1.39 -12.11
CA MET A 27 15.15 2.01 -10.80
C MET A 27 15.36 3.51 -10.95
N THR A 28 16.34 3.92 -11.75
CA THR A 28 16.72 5.33 -11.91
C THR A 28 15.56 6.14 -12.48
N SER A 29 14.93 5.65 -13.54
CA SER A 29 13.83 6.34 -14.20
C SER A 29 12.59 6.49 -13.31
N VAL A 30 12.24 5.46 -12.54
CA VAL A 30 11.06 5.48 -11.67
C VAL A 30 11.33 6.33 -10.43
N MET A 31 12.44 6.09 -9.74
CA MET A 31 12.78 6.78 -8.49
C MET A 31 12.95 8.29 -8.72
N TYR A 32 13.68 8.69 -9.78
CA TYR A 32 13.89 10.10 -10.09
C TYR A 32 12.57 10.85 -10.34
N ARG A 33 11.68 10.27 -11.16
CA ARG A 33 10.37 10.87 -11.44
C ARG A 33 9.48 10.97 -10.20
N LEU A 34 9.43 9.93 -9.37
CA LEU A 34 8.64 9.95 -8.14
C LEU A 34 9.13 10.98 -7.12
N LEU A 35 10.45 11.23 -7.07
CA LEU A 35 11.03 12.27 -6.21
C LEU A 35 10.76 13.68 -6.72
N GLN A 36 10.57 13.86 -8.03
CA GLN A 36 10.31 15.18 -8.63
C GLN A 36 8.84 15.55 -8.73
N LEU A 37 7.94 14.57 -8.79
CA LEU A 37 6.51 14.82 -8.78
C LEU A 37 6.11 15.51 -7.47
N LYS A 38 5.28 16.55 -7.60
CA LYS A 38 4.70 17.28 -6.47
C LYS A 38 3.19 17.24 -6.60
N PHE A 39 2.53 16.87 -5.53
CA PHE A 39 1.08 16.94 -5.39
C PHE A 39 0.74 17.74 -4.14
N GLU A 40 -0.51 18.20 -4.06
CA GLU A 40 -1.01 18.85 -2.86
C GLU A 40 -1.00 17.87 -1.68
N THR A 41 -0.55 18.33 -0.51
CA THR A 41 -0.56 17.53 0.71
C THR A 41 -1.98 17.08 1.02
N GLY A 42 -2.13 15.79 1.35
CA GLY A 42 -3.44 15.19 1.63
C GLY A 42 -4.27 14.84 0.40
N SER A 43 -3.79 15.14 -0.82
CA SER A 43 -4.44 14.67 -2.04
C SER A 43 -4.22 13.17 -2.28
N ILE A 44 -5.14 12.55 -3.02
CA ILE A 44 -4.95 11.15 -3.48
C ILE A 44 -3.68 10.99 -4.33
N GLY A 45 -3.32 12.02 -5.11
CA GLY A 45 -2.11 12.01 -5.93
C GLY A 45 -0.85 11.90 -5.08
N GLU A 46 -0.79 12.61 -3.96
CA GLU A 46 0.33 12.53 -3.03
C GLU A 46 0.42 11.17 -2.35
N ALA A 47 -0.71 10.62 -1.90
CA ALA A 47 -0.74 9.28 -1.30
C ALA A 47 -0.27 8.20 -2.30
N ILE A 48 -0.71 8.27 -3.57
CA ILE A 48 -0.24 7.37 -4.64
C ILE A 48 1.24 7.55 -4.89
N ARG A 49 1.74 8.79 -4.98
CA ARG A 49 3.16 9.08 -5.19
C ARG A 49 4.03 8.49 -4.09
N LEU A 50 3.66 8.70 -2.82
CA LEU A 50 4.36 8.17 -1.66
C LEU A 50 4.28 6.64 -1.59
N GLY A 51 3.14 6.04 -1.92
CA GLY A 51 2.98 4.58 -2.01
C GLY A 51 3.84 3.97 -3.11
N LEU A 52 3.91 4.59 -4.29
CA LEU A 52 4.82 4.17 -5.36
C LEU A 52 6.29 4.32 -4.95
N LEU A 53 6.65 5.37 -4.22
CA LEU A 53 8.00 5.58 -3.73
C LEU A 53 8.38 4.52 -2.68
N ALA A 54 7.45 4.20 -1.76
CA ALA A 54 7.61 3.14 -0.75
C ALA A 54 7.78 1.76 -1.40
N PHE A 55 6.95 1.45 -2.40
CA PHE A 55 7.05 0.22 -3.17
C PHE A 55 8.39 0.12 -3.91
N SER A 56 8.78 1.20 -4.59
CA SER A 56 10.00 1.22 -5.40
C SER A 56 11.25 1.18 -4.54
N SER A 57 11.30 1.90 -3.42
CA SER A 57 12.43 1.85 -2.50
C SER A 57 12.59 0.47 -1.86
N HIS A 58 11.48 -0.20 -1.53
CA HIS A 58 11.50 -1.57 -1.01
C HIS A 58 12.12 -2.56 -2.02
N ILE A 59 11.77 -2.45 -3.30
CA ILE A 59 12.30 -3.34 -4.34
C ILE A 59 13.75 -3.01 -4.70
N PHE A 60 14.07 -1.73 -4.88
CA PHE A 60 15.32 -1.32 -5.51
C PHE A 60 16.43 -1.04 -4.50
N LEU A 61 16.09 -0.61 -3.28
CA LEU A 61 17.06 -0.08 -2.33
C LEU A 61 17.19 -0.91 -1.05
N GLN A 62 16.29 -1.84 -0.77
CA GLN A 62 16.46 -2.73 0.38
C GLN A 62 17.52 -3.79 0.06
N TRP A 63 18.75 -3.48 0.49
CA TRP A 63 19.91 -4.35 0.45
C TRP A 63 20.21 -4.86 1.87
N ARG A 64 20.23 -6.18 2.07
CA ARG A 64 20.72 -6.88 3.27
C ARG A 64 20.32 -6.24 4.61
N ASP A 65 19.02 -6.27 4.94
CA ASP A 65 18.51 -5.99 6.29
C ASP A 65 18.77 -4.59 6.88
N ILE A 66 19.31 -3.64 6.11
CA ILE A 66 19.46 -2.25 6.55
C ILE A 66 18.15 -1.50 6.29
N GLN A 67 17.12 -1.81 7.08
CA GLN A 67 15.94 -0.96 7.19
C GLN A 67 16.26 0.19 8.16
N ARG A 68 16.98 1.22 7.70
CA ARG A 68 16.99 2.47 8.46
C ARG A 68 15.61 3.10 8.35
N PRO A 69 14.90 3.33 9.46
CA PRO A 69 13.62 4.01 9.41
C PRO A 69 13.85 5.41 8.86
N TYR A 70 13.36 5.69 7.65
CA TYR A 70 13.25 7.05 7.17
C TYR A 70 12.06 7.70 7.87
N ILE A 71 12.24 8.10 9.12
CA ILE A 71 11.17 8.57 10.04
C ILE A 71 10.31 9.65 9.37
N GLN A 72 10.93 10.59 8.66
CA GLN A 72 10.19 11.65 7.96
C GLN A 72 9.35 11.12 6.79
N PHE A 73 9.85 10.10 6.07
CA PHE A 73 9.12 9.50 4.97
C PHE A 73 7.90 8.71 5.46
N SER A 74 8.07 7.89 6.51
CA SER A 74 6.94 7.18 7.12
C SER A 74 5.93 8.15 7.71
N ALA A 75 6.36 9.21 8.38
CA ALA A 75 5.44 10.24 8.90
C ALA A 75 4.62 10.91 7.79
N SER A 76 5.29 11.37 6.72
CA SER A 76 4.63 12.03 5.57
C SER A 76 3.65 11.08 4.87
N TYR A 77 4.01 9.80 4.75
CA TYR A 77 3.13 8.81 4.13
C TYR A 77 1.91 8.51 5.00
N LYS A 78 2.10 8.37 6.32
CA LYS A 78 0.99 8.20 7.27
C LYS A 78 0.03 9.40 7.24
N GLU A 79 0.55 10.63 7.26
CA GLU A 79 -0.28 11.84 7.19
C GLU A 79 -1.11 11.88 5.90
N SER A 80 -0.47 11.59 4.76
CA SER A 80 -1.15 11.54 3.46
C SER A 80 -2.23 10.46 3.41
N LEU A 81 -1.96 9.29 3.99
CA LEU A 81 -2.93 8.21 4.12
C LEU A 81 -4.11 8.63 5.01
N VAL A 82 -3.86 9.12 6.23
CA VAL A 82 -4.93 9.53 7.15
C VAL A 82 -5.83 10.60 6.53
N SER A 83 -5.27 11.50 5.73
CA SER A 83 -6.02 12.51 4.97
C SER A 83 -6.99 11.90 3.95
N LEU A 84 -6.75 10.69 3.46
CA LEU A 84 -7.69 10.00 2.55
C LEU A 84 -9.01 9.63 3.24
N LYS A 85 -9.07 9.55 4.58
CA LYS A 85 -10.30 9.22 5.30
C LYS A 85 -11.41 10.26 5.08
N SER A 86 -11.03 11.51 4.86
CA SER A 86 -11.96 12.61 4.56
C SER A 86 -12.21 12.81 3.07
N LEU A 87 -11.53 12.07 2.19
CA LEU A 87 -11.71 12.19 0.75
C LEU A 87 -12.78 11.25 0.22
N ASN A 88 -13.74 11.82 -0.50
CA ASN A 88 -14.78 11.08 -1.21
C ASN A 88 -14.23 10.47 -2.51
N GLY A 89 -14.78 9.33 -2.90
CA GLY A 89 -14.50 8.71 -4.21
C GLY A 89 -13.16 7.97 -4.32
N VAL A 90 -12.39 7.85 -3.24
CA VAL A 90 -11.19 7.01 -3.22
C VAL A 90 -11.60 5.54 -3.18
N SER A 91 -11.24 4.77 -4.21
CA SER A 91 -11.52 3.33 -4.28
C SER A 91 -10.90 2.60 -3.08
N SER A 92 -11.68 1.73 -2.42
CA SER A 92 -11.15 0.94 -1.31
C SER A 92 -10.02 -0.02 -1.74
N ASP A 93 -9.99 -0.45 -3.01
CA ASP A 93 -8.91 -1.27 -3.56
C ASP A 93 -7.56 -0.53 -3.53
N ILE A 94 -7.57 0.77 -3.87
CA ILE A 94 -6.34 1.57 -3.85
C ILE A 94 -5.87 1.80 -2.41
N VAL A 95 -6.81 2.02 -1.48
CA VAL A 95 -6.49 2.19 -0.06
C VAL A 95 -5.88 0.90 0.50
N LEU A 96 -6.44 -0.26 0.17
CA LEU A 96 -5.86 -1.56 0.52
C LEU A 96 -4.43 -1.68 0.03
N TRP A 97 -4.18 -1.39 -1.25
CA TRP A 97 -2.83 -1.44 -1.81
C TRP A 97 -1.86 -0.49 -1.10
N LEU A 98 -2.27 0.75 -0.85
CA LEU A 98 -1.44 1.75 -0.17
C LEU A 98 -1.09 1.36 1.26
N LEU A 99 -2.08 0.88 2.04
CA LEU A 99 -1.88 0.42 3.42
C LEU A 99 -0.93 -0.78 3.46
N THR A 100 -1.15 -1.78 2.61
CA THR A 100 -0.32 -2.99 2.55
C THR A 100 1.11 -2.66 2.14
N VAL A 101 1.31 -1.86 1.10
CA VAL A 101 2.65 -1.43 0.68
C VAL A 101 3.33 -0.60 1.76
N GLY A 102 2.63 0.35 2.36
CA GLY A 102 3.20 1.14 3.46
C GLY A 102 3.68 0.25 4.60
N ARG A 103 2.89 -0.75 4.97
CA ARG A 103 3.24 -1.66 6.06
C ARG A 103 4.42 -2.58 5.77
N ILE A 104 4.56 -3.04 4.53
CA ILE A 104 5.67 -3.91 4.11
C ILE A 104 6.96 -3.09 3.94
N SER A 105 6.84 -1.86 3.43
CA SER A 105 8.00 -1.08 2.99
C SER A 105 8.56 -0.12 4.03
N VAL A 106 7.69 0.53 4.83
CA VAL A 106 8.06 1.75 5.59
C VAL A 106 7.57 1.77 7.03
N PHE A 107 6.38 1.23 7.31
CA PHE A 107 5.78 1.28 8.65
C PHE A 107 6.25 0.13 9.54
N GLY A 108 6.35 0.43 10.84
CA GLY A 108 6.74 -0.54 11.86
C GLY A 108 5.55 -1.25 12.50
N THR A 109 5.83 -2.15 13.44
CA THR A 109 4.79 -2.83 14.24
C THR A 109 3.97 -1.86 15.10
N SER A 110 4.56 -0.74 15.53
CA SER A 110 3.84 0.32 16.26
C SER A 110 2.73 0.98 15.43
N ASP A 111 2.78 0.88 14.11
CA ASP A 111 1.75 1.44 13.22
C ASP A 111 0.55 0.49 13.04
N ASP A 112 0.63 -0.76 13.50
CA ASP A 112 -0.44 -1.74 13.36
C ASP A 112 -1.74 -1.28 14.03
N GLU A 113 -1.65 -0.51 15.11
CA GLU A 113 -2.79 -0.01 15.89
C GLU A 113 -3.77 0.82 15.04
N TRP A 114 -3.25 1.74 14.21
CA TRP A 114 -4.09 2.57 13.35
C TRP A 114 -4.31 1.95 11.95
N LEU A 115 -3.37 1.12 11.49
CA LEU A 115 -3.36 0.58 10.14
C LEU A 115 -4.28 -0.62 9.98
N LYS A 116 -4.23 -1.60 10.90
CA LYS A 116 -5.01 -2.84 10.79
C LYS A 116 -6.52 -2.63 10.83
N PRO A 117 -7.09 -1.77 11.70
CA PRO A 117 -8.52 -1.48 11.65
C PRO A 117 -8.95 -0.89 10.31
N TRP A 118 -8.12 -0.03 9.73
CA TRP A 118 -8.45 0.60 8.45
C TRP A 118 -8.29 -0.35 7.26
N LEU A 119 -7.28 -1.23 7.30
CA LEU A 119 -7.13 -2.33 6.36
C LEU A 119 -8.36 -3.23 6.40
N ARG A 120 -8.82 -3.62 7.60
CA ARG A 120 -10.04 -4.42 7.80
C ARG A 120 -11.28 -3.79 7.18
N ALA A 121 -11.54 -2.53 7.51
CA ALA A 121 -12.72 -1.84 7.01
C ALA A 121 -12.75 -1.79 5.48
N ASN A 122 -11.61 -1.50 4.83
CA ASN A 122 -11.54 -1.52 3.37
C ASN A 122 -11.63 -2.93 2.78
N SER A 123 -11.10 -3.95 3.45
CA SER A 123 -11.25 -5.35 3.00
C SER A 123 -12.73 -5.74 2.97
N GLN A 124 -13.52 -5.32 3.96
CA GLN A 124 -14.96 -5.56 4.00
C GLN A 124 -15.69 -4.82 2.87
N LEU A 125 -15.37 -3.55 2.64
CA LEU A 125 -15.93 -2.76 1.53
C LEU A 125 -15.63 -3.38 0.16
N CYS A 126 -14.46 -4.03 0.02
CA CYS A 126 -14.06 -4.74 -1.19
C CYS A 126 -14.53 -6.21 -1.22
N THR A 127 -15.27 -6.69 -0.22
CA THR A 127 -15.68 -8.11 -0.07
C THR A 127 -14.51 -9.10 -0.07
N VAL A 128 -13.34 -8.64 0.38
CA VAL A 128 -12.10 -9.42 0.50
C VAL A 128 -12.08 -10.15 1.83
N HIS A 129 -12.37 -11.46 1.79
CA HIS A 129 -12.45 -12.31 2.99
C HIS A 129 -11.36 -13.38 3.07
N SER A 130 -10.46 -13.43 2.08
CA SER A 130 -9.41 -14.44 2.00
C SER A 130 -8.12 -13.85 1.44
N TRP A 131 -6.99 -14.48 1.78
CA TRP A 131 -5.70 -14.09 1.22
C TRP A 131 -5.66 -14.15 -0.32
N PRO A 132 -6.17 -15.19 -1.00
CA PRO A 132 -6.24 -15.20 -2.46
C PRO A 132 -6.98 -13.98 -3.04
N ALA A 133 -8.14 -13.62 -2.48
CA ALA A 133 -8.89 -12.44 -2.93
C ALA A 133 -8.10 -11.14 -2.69
N MET A 134 -7.43 -11.02 -1.54
CA MET A 134 -6.58 -9.86 -1.25
C MET A 134 -5.40 -9.78 -2.24
N ARG A 135 -4.79 -10.92 -2.54
CA ARG A 135 -3.69 -11.04 -3.49
C ARG A 135 -4.11 -10.61 -4.89
N ASP A 136 -5.32 -10.97 -5.33
CA ASP A 136 -5.87 -10.53 -6.62
C ASP A 136 -6.01 -9.00 -6.69
N VAL A 137 -6.49 -8.36 -5.61
CA VAL A 137 -6.52 -6.89 -5.50
C VAL A 137 -5.11 -6.33 -5.62
N MET A 138 -4.12 -6.88 -4.92
CA MET A 138 -2.73 -6.40 -5.00
C MET A 138 -2.15 -6.53 -6.42
N GLU A 139 -2.41 -7.64 -7.11
CA GLU A 139 -1.93 -7.89 -8.48
C GLU A 139 -2.60 -7.00 -9.53
N SER A 140 -3.80 -6.50 -9.27
CA SER A 140 -4.45 -5.51 -10.16
C SER A 140 -3.64 -4.20 -10.27
N PHE A 141 -2.87 -3.87 -9.22
CA PHE A 141 -1.97 -2.72 -9.15
C PHE A 141 -0.50 -3.12 -9.44
N LEU A 142 0.34 -3.13 -8.41
CA LEU A 142 1.75 -3.47 -8.45
C LEU A 142 2.06 -4.49 -7.36
N TRP A 143 2.54 -5.65 -7.78
CA TRP A 143 2.85 -6.74 -6.85
C TRP A 143 3.94 -7.64 -7.42
N ILE A 144 4.85 -8.09 -6.55
CA ILE A 144 5.87 -9.09 -6.87
C ILE A 144 5.71 -10.21 -5.86
N GLY A 145 5.09 -11.31 -6.29
CA GLY A 145 4.64 -12.36 -5.36
C GLY A 145 5.78 -12.92 -4.52
N ALA A 146 6.95 -13.14 -5.11
CA ALA A 146 8.12 -13.67 -4.41
C ALA A 146 8.66 -12.76 -3.29
N LEU A 147 8.41 -11.45 -3.37
CA LEU A 147 8.86 -10.48 -2.35
C LEU A 147 7.75 -10.19 -1.34
N HIS A 148 6.50 -10.08 -1.82
CA HIS A 148 5.44 -9.49 -1.03
C HIS A 148 4.39 -10.49 -0.54
N ASP A 149 4.28 -11.70 -1.11
CA ASP A 149 3.21 -12.64 -0.74
C ASP A 149 3.28 -13.01 0.75
N LYS A 150 4.47 -13.36 1.25
CA LYS A 150 4.66 -13.74 2.66
C LYS A 150 4.34 -12.59 3.64
N PRO A 151 5.00 -11.42 3.57
CA PRO A 151 4.72 -10.33 4.50
C PRO A 151 3.31 -9.74 4.32
N GLY A 152 2.78 -9.73 3.09
CA GLY A 152 1.40 -9.30 2.82
C GLY A 152 0.36 -10.22 3.42
N LYS A 153 0.56 -11.55 3.31
CA LYS A 153 -0.31 -12.55 3.93
C LYS A 153 -0.30 -12.44 5.45
N ASP A 154 0.88 -12.35 6.05
CA ASP A 154 1.03 -12.24 7.51
C ASP A 154 0.33 -10.98 8.05
N LEU A 155 0.45 -9.85 7.33
CA LEU A 155 -0.30 -8.63 7.65
C LEU A 155 -1.81 -8.86 7.55
N PHE A 156 -2.30 -9.37 6.41
CA PHE A 156 -3.72 -9.54 6.17
C PHE A 156 -4.35 -10.47 7.20
N GLU A 157 -3.77 -11.65 7.42
CA GLU A 157 -4.29 -12.63 8.38
C GLU A 157 -4.26 -12.08 9.80
N SER A 158 -3.18 -11.42 10.23
CA SER A 158 -3.13 -10.82 11.56
C SER A 158 -4.13 -9.68 11.75
N ALA A 159 -4.43 -8.91 10.71
CA ALA A 159 -5.48 -7.90 10.73
C ALA A 159 -6.86 -8.54 10.83
N MET A 160 -7.14 -9.60 10.08
CA MET A 160 -8.43 -10.29 10.11
C MET A 160 -8.69 -11.02 11.44
N LEU A 161 -7.67 -11.57 12.10
CA LEU A 161 -7.83 -12.28 13.37
C LEU A 161 -8.34 -11.38 14.53
N GLN A 162 -8.13 -10.07 14.46
CA GLN A 162 -8.56 -9.11 15.49
C GLN A 162 -10.04 -8.67 15.34
N LEU A 163 -10.90 -9.56 14.84
CA LEU A 163 -12.34 -9.37 14.65
C LEU A 163 -13.08 -9.21 16.00
N SER A 164 -13.01 -8.02 16.58
CA SER A 164 -14.06 -7.51 17.47
C SER A 164 -15.20 -6.95 16.59
N PRO A 165 -16.43 -7.49 16.64
CA PRO A 165 -17.56 -6.99 15.85
C PRO A 165 -17.89 -5.51 16.12
N GLN A 166 -17.61 -5.03 17.33
CA GLN A 166 -17.98 -3.69 17.80
C GLN A 166 -17.02 -2.62 17.28
N ASP A 167 -15.71 -2.88 17.29
CA ASP A 167 -14.72 -1.93 16.77
C ASP A 167 -14.83 -1.79 15.25
N ASN A 168 -15.15 -2.87 14.53
CA ASN A 168 -15.30 -2.84 13.08
C ASN A 168 -16.45 -1.96 12.60
N ALA A 169 -17.61 -2.04 13.26
CA ALA A 169 -18.77 -1.22 12.89
C ALA A 169 -18.49 0.28 13.06
N LEU A 170 -17.70 0.65 14.07
CA LEU A 170 -17.26 2.03 14.28
C LEU A 170 -16.34 2.52 13.16
N TRP A 171 -15.39 1.69 12.70
CA TRP A 171 -14.47 2.06 11.62
C TRP A 171 -15.14 2.15 10.25
N VAL A 172 -16.01 1.18 9.92
CA VAL A 172 -16.81 1.22 8.67
C VAL A 172 -17.74 2.43 8.70
N GLY A 173 -18.46 2.61 9.82
CA GLY A 173 -19.35 3.75 10.03
C GLY A 173 -18.62 5.10 9.96
N GLN A 174 -17.39 5.22 10.47
CA GLN A 174 -16.59 6.44 10.36
C GLN A 174 -16.17 6.73 8.91
N ILE A 175 -15.75 5.71 8.16
CA ILE A 175 -15.38 5.87 6.74
C ILE A 175 -16.61 6.26 5.92
N GLU A 176 -17.75 5.59 6.14
CA GLU A 176 -18.99 5.87 5.43
C GLU A 176 -19.61 7.22 5.84
N TYR A 177 -19.54 7.60 7.12
CA TYR A 177 -19.99 8.89 7.64
C TYR A 177 -19.17 10.04 7.08
N HIS A 178 -17.83 9.96 7.13
CA HIS A 178 -16.98 10.97 6.50
C HIS A 178 -17.22 11.04 4.99
N ARG A 179 -17.50 9.91 4.34
CA ARG A 179 -17.90 9.89 2.93
C ARG A 179 -19.27 10.54 2.68
N SER A 180 -20.21 10.42 3.61
CA SER A 180 -21.59 10.88 3.45
C SER A 180 -21.81 12.36 3.85
N SER A 181 -21.18 12.86 4.92
CA SER A 181 -21.33 14.25 5.38
C SER A 181 -20.75 15.29 4.41
N SER A 182 -19.85 14.91 3.51
CA SER A 182 -19.36 15.81 2.45
C SER A 182 -20.39 16.05 1.33
N TYR A 183 -21.55 15.36 1.34
CA TYR A 183 -22.65 15.64 0.39
C TYR A 183 -23.60 16.74 0.88
N GLU A 184 -23.66 17.04 2.18
CA GLU A 184 -24.58 18.03 2.75
C GLU A 184 -23.99 19.46 2.80
N THR A 185 -22.73 19.65 2.38
CA THR A 185 -22.04 20.96 2.38
C THR A 185 -21.65 21.44 0.97
N LYS A 186 -22.46 21.13 -0.04
CA LYS A 186 -22.40 21.79 -1.36
C LYS A 186 -23.64 22.61 -1.63
#